data_AF-A0AAD7KZE3-F1
#
_entry.id   AF-A0AAD7KZE3-F1
#
_cell.length_a   1.000
_cell.length_b   1.000
_cell.length_c   1.000
_cell.angle_alpha   90.00
_cell.angle_beta   90.00
_cell.angle_gamma   90.00
#
_symmetry.space_group_name_H-M   'P 1'
#
loop_
_entity.id
_entity.type
_entity.pdbx_description
1 polymer ?
#
loop_
_entity_poly.entity_id
_entity_poly.type
_entity_poly.pdbx_seq_one_letter_code
_entity_poly.pdbx_strand_id
1 'polypeptide(L)'
;MMKKSGNLNSQMGSSLEQVLLPTRKCKRLKELILNMVKVSPSGMFSVTFQNEDVADDYYHRYLEDFELMHSLGINTYRFSISWARILPRGRFGDINTNGILFYNKIIDNLLLRGIEQFVTIHHHDLPPELEDRYGAWLSPQIQNDFVHFAEICFKSFGDRVKYWATINEPNMFAEMSYLRGTYPPGHCSLPFGNCSVGNSDLEPLIAMHNMLLSHAMAVDLYRKHFKMIKMVTGKLRIGRLLSTWAGC
;
A
#
# COMPACT_ATOMS: atom_id res chain seq x y z
N MET A 1 -16.66 45.26 25.37
CA MET A 1 -17.81 44.35 25.58
C MET A 1 -17.81 43.29 24.48
N MET A 2 -17.32 42.09 24.79
CA MET A 2 -17.27 40.93 23.89
C MET A 2 -18.66 40.30 23.74
N LYS A 3 -19.11 40.05 22.51
CA LYS A 3 -20.17 39.06 22.23
C LYS A 3 -19.50 37.73 21.87
N LYS A 4 -19.85 36.68 22.63
CA LYS A 4 -19.39 35.30 22.45
C LYS A 4 -19.94 34.73 21.13
N SER A 5 -19.05 34.22 20.27
CA SER A 5 -19.41 33.31 19.17
C SER A 5 -19.54 31.89 19.73
N GLY A 6 -20.71 31.29 19.58
CA GLY A 6 -21.02 29.91 19.99
C GLY A 6 -20.21 28.89 19.18
N ASN A 7 -19.78 27.86 19.88
CA ASN A 7 -18.92 26.78 19.40
C ASN A 7 -19.71 25.81 18.51
N LEU A 8 -19.42 25.80 17.20
CA LEU A 8 -19.99 24.84 16.22
C LEU A 8 -19.45 23.41 16.37
N ASN A 9 -18.46 23.18 17.26
CA ASN A 9 -17.84 21.86 17.45
C ASN A 9 -18.66 20.88 18.31
N SER A 10 -19.76 21.30 18.95
CA SER A 10 -20.55 20.38 19.80
C SER A 10 -21.64 19.61 19.03
N GLN A 11 -22.05 20.05 17.85
CA GLN A 11 -23.14 19.40 17.11
C GLN A 11 -22.67 18.30 16.16
N MET A 12 -21.47 18.40 15.58
CA MET A 12 -20.92 17.36 14.69
C MET A 12 -20.47 16.08 15.41
N GLY A 13 -20.16 16.15 16.72
CA GLY A 13 -19.79 14.99 17.53
C GLY A 13 -20.97 14.07 17.87
N SER A 14 -22.20 14.60 17.91
CA SER A 14 -23.37 13.83 18.35
C SER A 14 -23.97 12.91 17.29
N SER A 15 -23.75 13.21 16.00
CA SER A 15 -24.38 12.45 14.90
C SER A 15 -23.60 11.18 14.50
N LEU A 16 -22.33 11.06 14.89
CA LEU A 16 -21.52 9.85 14.64
C LEU A 16 -21.61 8.83 15.79
N GLU A 17 -21.98 9.25 17.00
CA GLU A 17 -22.16 8.33 18.14
C GLU A 17 -23.45 7.51 18.08
N GLN A 18 -24.47 7.96 17.33
CA GLN A 18 -25.79 7.31 17.33
C GLN A 18 -25.94 6.14 16.35
N VAL A 19 -24.97 5.87 15.47
CA VAL A 19 -25.09 4.81 14.42
C VAL A 19 -24.30 3.54 14.76
N LEU A 20 -23.48 3.52 15.82
CA LEU A 20 -22.65 2.36 16.17
C LEU A 20 -23.20 1.64 17.40
N LEU A 21 -23.83 0.49 17.19
CA LEU A 21 -24.32 -0.41 18.24
C LEU A 21 -23.20 -0.82 19.22
N PRO A 22 -23.46 -0.87 20.54
CA PRO A 22 -22.44 -1.07 21.56
C PRO A 22 -22.12 -2.56 21.71
N THR A 23 -21.28 -3.11 20.83
CA THR A 23 -20.71 -4.45 21.03
C THR A 23 -19.20 -4.43 20.94
N ARG A 24 -18.54 -5.35 21.67
CA ARG A 24 -17.07 -5.50 21.72
C ARG A 24 -16.43 -5.61 20.31
N LYS A 25 -17.18 -6.05 19.30
CA LYS A 25 -16.77 -6.11 17.89
C LYS A 25 -16.38 -4.75 17.30
N CYS A 26 -16.96 -3.64 17.77
CA CYS A 26 -16.74 -2.30 17.19
C CYS A 26 -15.49 -1.60 17.73
N LYS A 27 -14.99 -1.99 18.91
CA LYS A 27 -13.82 -1.36 19.54
C LYS A 27 -12.53 -1.65 18.77
N ARG A 28 -12.41 -2.87 18.23
CA ARG A 28 -11.24 -3.31 17.45
C ARG A 28 -11.28 -2.86 16.00
N LEU A 29 -12.46 -2.74 15.40
CA LEU A 29 -12.62 -2.09 14.09
C LEU A 29 -12.22 -0.61 14.17
N LYS A 30 -12.55 0.07 15.27
CA LYS A 30 -12.02 1.41 15.58
C LYS A 30 -10.49 1.41 15.71
N GLU A 31 -9.87 0.43 16.39
CA GLU A 31 -8.40 0.35 16.48
C GLU A 31 -7.73 0.08 15.13
N LEU A 32 -8.28 -0.79 14.28
CA LEU A 32 -7.79 -1.03 12.91
C LEU A 32 -7.91 0.22 12.03
N ILE A 33 -9.02 0.96 12.12
CA ILE A 33 -9.22 2.22 11.38
C ILE A 33 -8.36 3.35 11.95
N LEU A 34 -8.21 3.47 13.27
CA LEU A 34 -7.38 4.50 13.91
C LEU A 34 -5.87 4.26 13.71
N ASN A 35 -5.43 3.00 13.64
CA ASN A 35 -4.01 2.69 13.38
C ASN A 35 -3.61 2.98 11.93
N MET A 36 -4.56 3.07 11.00
CA MET A 36 -4.32 3.54 9.62
C MET A 36 -4.30 5.07 9.49
N VAL A 37 -4.81 5.82 10.48
CA VAL A 37 -4.84 7.29 10.45
C VAL A 37 -4.52 7.85 11.84
N LYS A 38 -3.23 8.00 12.17
CA LYS A 38 -2.80 8.89 13.26
C LYS A 38 -2.52 10.28 12.69
N VAL A 39 -3.55 11.13 12.68
CA VAL A 39 -3.34 12.59 12.57
C VAL A 39 -3.12 13.12 13.99
N SER A 40 -1.91 13.63 14.24
CA SER A 40 -1.58 14.31 15.50
C SER A 40 -2.35 15.64 15.62
N PRO A 41 -2.92 16.00 16.79
CA PRO A 41 -3.71 17.22 16.97
C PRO A 41 -2.92 18.54 16.86
N SER A 42 -1.61 18.50 16.64
CA SER A 42 -0.73 19.67 16.72
C SER A 42 -0.19 20.20 15.39
N GLY A 43 -0.58 19.64 14.24
CA GLY A 43 -0.10 20.12 12.93
C GLY A 43 1.43 20.01 12.73
N MET A 44 2.12 19.32 13.63
CA MET A 44 3.54 19.04 13.57
C MET A 44 3.69 17.51 13.47
N PHE A 45 4.15 17.04 12.30
CA PHE A 45 4.50 15.63 12.08
C PHE A 45 5.75 15.33 12.92
N SER A 46 5.55 14.88 14.15
CA SER A 46 6.60 14.18 14.89
C SER A 46 6.68 12.78 14.31
N VAL A 47 7.74 12.50 13.56
CA VAL A 47 8.06 11.13 13.12
C VAL A 47 8.52 10.38 14.36
N THR A 48 7.60 9.67 15.01
CA THR A 48 7.99 8.64 15.97
C THR A 48 8.57 7.47 15.18
N PHE A 49 9.87 7.20 15.36
CA PHE A 49 10.52 5.99 14.87
C PHE A 49 9.99 4.79 15.65
N GLN A 50 8.79 4.31 15.29
CA GLN A 50 8.32 3.00 15.68
C GLN A 50 8.66 2.06 14.54
N ASN A 51 9.48 1.05 14.81
CA ASN A 51 9.74 0.00 13.83
C ASN A 51 8.49 -0.87 13.70
N GLU A 52 8.13 -1.20 12.46
CA GLU A 52 6.95 -2.02 12.15
C GLU A 52 7.22 -3.53 12.31
N ASP A 53 8.17 -3.91 13.18
CA ASP A 53 8.63 -5.30 13.38
C ASP A 53 7.46 -6.25 13.70
N VAL A 54 6.45 -5.75 14.42
CA VAL A 54 5.22 -6.48 14.76
C VAL A 54 3.98 -5.90 14.07
N ALA A 55 3.91 -4.57 13.89
CA ALA A 55 2.73 -3.86 13.38
C ALA A 55 1.42 -4.26 14.12
N ASP A 56 0.39 -4.70 13.41
CA ASP A 56 -0.86 -5.25 13.97
C ASP A 56 -0.84 -6.78 14.15
N ASP A 57 0.34 -7.40 13.93
CA ASP A 57 0.57 -8.84 13.94
C ASP A 57 -0.29 -9.62 12.92
N TYR A 58 -0.64 -8.97 11.80
CA TYR A 58 -1.47 -9.55 10.73
C TYR A 58 -0.96 -10.91 10.25
N TYR A 59 0.37 -11.11 10.23
CA TYR A 59 0.99 -12.36 9.80
C TYR A 59 0.49 -13.59 10.59
N HIS A 60 0.20 -13.44 11.88
CA HIS A 60 -0.32 -14.51 12.72
C HIS A 60 -1.84 -14.45 12.92
N ARG A 61 -2.47 -13.29 12.65
CA ARG A 61 -3.83 -12.99 13.12
C ARG A 61 -4.86 -12.72 12.02
N TYR A 62 -4.48 -12.77 10.74
CA TYR A 62 -5.36 -12.48 9.60
C TYR A 62 -6.69 -13.24 9.59
N LEU A 63 -6.75 -14.44 10.18
CA LEU A 63 -8.00 -15.22 10.30
C LEU A 63 -9.05 -14.50 11.16
N GLU A 64 -8.63 -13.83 12.23
CA GLU A 64 -9.55 -13.05 13.09
C GLU A 64 -10.18 -11.90 12.30
N ASP A 65 -9.38 -11.24 11.46
CA ASP A 65 -9.86 -10.13 10.62
C ASP A 65 -10.84 -10.63 9.57
N PHE A 66 -10.60 -11.80 8.96
CA PHE A 66 -11.50 -12.37 7.96
C PHE A 66 -12.85 -12.80 8.55
N GLU A 67 -12.88 -13.33 9.77
CA GLU A 67 -14.13 -13.59 10.48
C GLU A 67 -14.91 -12.30 10.75
N LEU A 68 -14.22 -11.24 11.16
CA LEU A 68 -14.84 -9.95 11.36
C LEU A 68 -15.42 -9.40 10.05
N MET A 69 -14.64 -9.42 8.98
CA MET A 69 -15.06 -8.96 7.65
C MET A 69 -16.28 -9.73 7.14
N HIS A 70 -16.27 -11.06 7.25
CA HIS A 70 -17.39 -11.90 6.87
C HIS A 70 -18.64 -11.55 7.69
N SER A 71 -18.50 -11.37 9.01
CA SER A 71 -19.64 -11.01 9.88
C SER A 71 -20.22 -9.62 9.61
N LEU A 72 -19.44 -8.72 9.01
CA LEU A 72 -19.86 -7.39 8.60
C LEU A 72 -20.44 -7.36 7.17
N GLY A 73 -20.47 -8.51 6.48
CA GLY A 73 -20.93 -8.60 5.09
C GLY A 73 -19.98 -7.93 4.08
N ILE A 74 -18.71 -7.76 4.43
CA ILE A 74 -17.71 -7.23 3.49
C ILE A 74 -17.42 -8.29 2.44
N ASN A 75 -17.57 -7.94 1.17
CA ASN A 75 -17.43 -8.85 0.04
C ASN A 75 -16.13 -8.67 -0.75
N THR A 76 -15.30 -7.67 -0.41
CA THR A 76 -14.03 -7.39 -1.09
C THR A 76 -12.98 -6.99 -0.06
N TYR A 77 -11.76 -7.50 -0.22
CA TYR A 77 -10.61 -7.13 0.59
C TYR A 77 -9.44 -6.70 -0.29
N ARG A 78 -8.89 -5.51 -0.01
CA ARG A 78 -7.68 -5.02 -0.65
C ARG A 78 -6.48 -5.22 0.27
N PHE A 79 -5.45 -5.91 -0.21
CA PHE A 79 -4.17 -6.06 0.49
C PHE A 79 -2.99 -5.97 -0.48
N SER A 80 -1.77 -5.88 0.02
CA SER A 80 -0.55 -5.90 -0.77
C SER A 80 0.28 -7.17 -0.55
N ILE A 81 1.00 -7.60 -1.59
CA ILE A 81 2.02 -8.64 -1.48
C ILE A 81 3.34 -7.96 -1.21
N SER A 82 4.06 -8.46 -0.20
CA SER A 82 5.34 -7.88 0.14
C SER A 82 6.46 -8.39 -0.75
N TRP A 83 7.11 -7.47 -1.47
CA TRP A 83 8.18 -7.84 -2.40
C TRP A 83 9.34 -8.47 -1.65
N ALA A 84 9.81 -7.84 -0.57
CA ALA A 84 10.87 -8.39 0.28
C ALA A 84 10.50 -9.74 0.92
N ARG A 85 9.20 -10.05 1.10
CA ARG A 85 8.79 -11.37 1.61
C ARG A 85 8.91 -12.48 0.57
N ILE A 86 8.56 -12.19 -0.69
CA ILE A 86 8.63 -13.17 -1.79
C ILE A 86 10.04 -13.29 -2.36
N LEU A 87 10.74 -12.17 -2.50
CA LEU A 87 12.10 -12.07 -3.01
C LEU A 87 12.96 -11.26 -2.02
N PRO A 88 13.48 -11.86 -0.94
CA PRO A 88 14.23 -11.14 0.10
C PRO A 88 15.47 -10.40 -0.42
N ARG A 89 16.07 -10.91 -1.50
CA ARG A 89 17.24 -10.36 -2.18
C ARG A 89 16.92 -9.78 -3.56
N GLY A 90 15.65 -9.47 -3.81
CA GLY A 90 15.15 -9.16 -5.14
C GLY A 90 15.46 -10.29 -6.13
N ARG A 91 15.87 -9.94 -7.35
CA ARG A 91 16.21 -10.91 -8.40
C ARG A 91 17.53 -11.66 -8.16
N PHE A 92 18.30 -11.26 -7.15
CA PHE A 92 19.65 -11.80 -6.87
C PHE A 92 19.65 -12.97 -5.89
N GLY A 93 18.47 -13.47 -5.49
CA GLY A 93 18.34 -14.65 -4.65
C GLY A 93 17.13 -15.49 -5.02
N ASP A 94 16.88 -16.52 -4.22
CA ASP A 94 15.81 -17.46 -4.44
C ASP A 94 14.44 -16.92 -4.01
N ILE A 95 13.39 -17.46 -4.63
CA ILE A 95 12.01 -17.22 -4.21
C ILE A 95 11.81 -17.84 -2.82
N ASN A 96 11.30 -17.05 -1.89
CA ASN A 96 10.90 -17.55 -0.58
C ASN A 96 9.53 -18.26 -0.70
N THR A 97 9.57 -19.58 -0.85
CA THR A 97 8.36 -20.43 -0.95
C THR A 97 7.43 -20.28 0.24
N ASN A 98 7.94 -20.03 1.45
CA ASN A 98 7.09 -19.80 2.64
C ASN A 98 6.29 -18.49 2.50
N GLY A 99 6.85 -17.47 1.87
CA GLY A 99 6.14 -16.24 1.53
C GLY A 99 4.99 -16.49 0.56
N ILE A 100 5.21 -17.31 -0.47
CA ILE A 100 4.15 -17.73 -1.41
C ILE A 100 3.05 -18.52 -0.69
N LEU A 101 3.43 -19.48 0.16
CA LEU A 101 2.49 -20.28 0.95
C LEU A 101 1.65 -19.41 1.90
N PHE A 102 2.24 -18.37 2.48
CA PHE A 102 1.52 -17.42 3.33
C PHE A 102 0.41 -16.69 2.55
N TYR A 103 0.72 -16.12 1.39
CA TYR A 103 -0.30 -15.42 0.59
C TYR A 103 -1.33 -16.37 -0.02
N ASN A 104 -0.95 -17.61 -0.35
CA ASN A 104 -1.91 -18.65 -0.74
C ASN A 104 -2.94 -18.90 0.38
N LYS A 105 -2.49 -19.07 1.63
CA LYS A 105 -3.40 -19.24 2.78
C LYS A 105 -4.35 -18.05 2.94
N ILE A 106 -3.86 -16.82 2.77
CA ILE A 106 -4.70 -15.61 2.80
C ILE A 106 -5.78 -15.66 1.72
N ILE A 107 -5.38 -15.87 0.46
CA ILE A 107 -6.28 -15.88 -0.70
C ILE A 107 -7.33 -16.98 -0.55
N ASP A 108 -6.91 -18.19 -0.19
CA ASP A 108 -7.81 -19.34 -0.03
C ASP A 108 -8.83 -19.09 1.09
N ASN A 109 -8.39 -18.52 2.22
CA ASN A 109 -9.29 -18.22 3.34
C ASN A 109 -10.30 -17.12 3.02
N LEU A 110 -9.92 -16.11 2.23
CA LEU A 110 -10.84 -15.08 1.75
C LEU A 110 -11.88 -15.67 0.79
N LEU A 111 -11.44 -16.51 -0.15
CA LEU A 111 -12.33 -17.20 -1.09
C LEU A 111 -13.35 -18.10 -0.37
N LEU A 112 -12.92 -18.86 0.64
CA LEU A 112 -13.82 -19.71 1.44
C LEU A 112 -14.96 -18.91 2.11
N ARG A 113 -14.74 -17.61 2.35
CA ARG A 113 -15.70 -16.69 2.98
C ARG A 113 -16.47 -15.84 1.96
N GLY A 114 -16.28 -16.09 0.66
CA GLY A 114 -16.91 -15.32 -0.42
C GLY A 114 -16.41 -13.87 -0.52
N ILE A 115 -15.21 -13.58 -0.02
CA ILE A 115 -14.61 -12.23 -0.05
C ILE A 115 -13.65 -12.16 -1.23
N GLU A 116 -13.94 -11.35 -2.24
CA GLU A 116 -13.09 -11.13 -3.42
C GLU A 116 -11.78 -10.43 -3.05
N GLN A 117 -10.67 -10.82 -3.69
CA GLN A 117 -9.36 -10.23 -3.43
C GLN A 117 -9.01 -9.15 -4.45
N PHE A 118 -8.61 -7.99 -3.95
CA PHE A 118 -7.97 -6.93 -4.72
C PHE A 118 -6.51 -6.81 -4.28
N VAL A 119 -5.59 -7.27 -5.12
CA VAL A 119 -4.18 -7.35 -4.71
C VAL A 119 -3.37 -6.19 -5.28
N THR A 120 -2.62 -5.51 -4.42
CA THR A 120 -1.62 -4.51 -4.82
C THR A 120 -0.24 -5.19 -4.88
N ILE A 121 0.44 -5.13 -6.03
CA ILE A 121 1.73 -5.80 -6.22
C ILE A 121 2.82 -5.10 -5.39
N HIS A 122 2.89 -3.78 -5.45
CA HIS A 122 3.88 -3.01 -4.69
C HIS A 122 3.24 -1.88 -3.89
N HIS A 123 3.57 -1.86 -2.60
CA HIS A 123 3.11 -0.87 -1.65
C HIS A 123 4.28 -0.31 -0.84
N HIS A 124 5.28 0.20 -1.57
CA HIS A 124 6.45 0.90 -1.04
C HIS A 124 7.45 0.01 -0.27
N ASP A 125 7.31 -1.31 -0.38
CA ASP A 125 8.12 -2.29 0.35
C ASP A 125 8.99 -3.13 -0.60
N LEU A 126 10.08 -2.53 -1.09
CA LEU A 126 11.07 -3.21 -1.95
C LEU A 126 12.18 -3.90 -1.12
N PRO A 127 12.85 -4.93 -1.66
CA PRO A 127 13.99 -5.56 -0.98
C PRO A 127 15.14 -4.56 -0.80
N PRO A 128 15.68 -4.38 0.43
CA PRO A 128 16.73 -3.38 0.70
C PRO A 128 17.94 -3.50 -0.23
N GLU A 129 18.28 -4.73 -0.63
CA GLU A 129 19.40 -4.99 -1.54
C GLU A 129 19.27 -4.29 -2.91
N LEU A 130 18.06 -3.98 -3.38
CA LEU A 130 17.89 -3.22 -4.63
C LEU A 130 18.24 -1.74 -4.46
N GLU A 131 17.97 -1.17 -3.27
CA GLU A 131 18.40 0.17 -2.90
C GLU A 131 19.93 0.21 -2.81
N ASP A 132 20.54 -0.73 -2.06
CA ASP A 132 21.99 -0.79 -1.85
C ASP A 132 22.80 -0.96 -3.15
N ARG A 133 22.28 -1.74 -4.11
CA ARG A 133 23.00 -2.05 -5.35
C ARG A 133 22.98 -0.93 -6.37
N TYR A 134 21.84 -0.27 -6.53
CA TYR A 134 21.64 0.66 -7.64
C TYR A 134 20.67 1.81 -7.36
N GLY A 135 20.24 2.01 -6.10
CA GLY A 135 19.30 3.08 -5.72
C GLY A 135 17.86 2.82 -6.13
N ALA A 136 17.47 1.55 -6.32
CA ALA A 136 16.13 1.10 -6.67
C ALA A 136 15.41 1.98 -7.70
N TRP A 137 14.41 2.77 -7.27
CA TRP A 137 13.57 3.60 -8.14
C TRP A 137 14.32 4.71 -8.87
N LEU A 138 15.54 5.05 -8.45
CA LEU A 138 16.41 5.99 -9.16
C LEU A 138 17.17 5.38 -10.35
N SER A 139 17.05 4.06 -10.56
CA SER A 139 17.70 3.34 -11.65
C SER A 139 16.68 2.66 -12.57
N PRO A 140 16.89 2.69 -13.91
CA PRO A 140 16.02 1.96 -14.84
C PRO A 140 16.07 0.44 -14.66
N GLN A 141 17.06 -0.11 -13.93
CA GLN A 141 17.15 -1.55 -13.65
C GLN A 141 15.93 -2.06 -12.87
N ILE A 142 15.34 -1.23 -12.00
CA ILE A 142 14.16 -1.60 -11.20
C ILE A 142 12.96 -2.01 -12.05
N GLN A 143 12.90 -1.55 -13.31
CA GLN A 143 11.81 -1.85 -14.23
C GLN A 143 11.71 -3.36 -14.49
N ASN A 144 12.85 -3.99 -14.79
CA ASN A 144 12.91 -5.42 -15.03
C ASN A 144 12.72 -6.24 -13.74
N ASP A 145 13.22 -5.75 -12.62
CA ASP A 145 13.08 -6.43 -11.33
C ASP A 145 11.63 -6.39 -10.84
N PHE A 146 10.93 -5.27 -11.01
CA PHE A 146 9.51 -5.16 -10.71
C PHE A 146 8.67 -6.09 -11.60
N VAL A 147 8.96 -6.14 -12.90
CA VAL A 147 8.27 -7.05 -13.84
C VAL A 147 8.50 -8.51 -13.47
N HIS A 148 9.71 -8.87 -13.06
CA HIS A 148 10.03 -10.22 -12.59
C HIS A 148 9.22 -10.59 -11.34
N PHE A 149 9.14 -9.68 -10.36
CA PHE A 149 8.32 -9.88 -9.17
C PHE A 149 6.81 -9.96 -9.49
N ALA A 150 6.30 -9.09 -10.36
CA ALA A 150 4.92 -9.13 -10.82
C ALA A 150 4.60 -10.46 -11.54
N GLU A 151 5.52 -10.97 -12.36
CA GLU A 151 5.37 -12.27 -13.02
C GLU A 151 5.20 -13.41 -12.02
N ILE A 152 6.02 -13.45 -10.97
CA ILE A 152 5.90 -14.44 -9.90
C ILE A 152 4.52 -14.34 -9.24
N CYS A 153 4.07 -13.12 -8.92
CA CYS A 153 2.75 -12.90 -8.34
C CYS A 153 1.62 -13.39 -9.25
N PHE A 154 1.68 -13.10 -10.55
CA PHE A 154 0.69 -13.57 -11.52
C PHE A 154 0.69 -15.09 -11.66
N LYS A 155 1.86 -15.73 -11.72
CA LYS A 155 1.99 -17.20 -11.80
C LYS A 155 1.47 -17.89 -10.53
N SER A 156 1.77 -17.34 -9.36
CA SER A 156 1.44 -17.99 -8.08
C SER A 156 0.00 -17.77 -7.64
N PHE A 157 -0.62 -16.64 -8.02
CA PHE A 157 -1.91 -16.23 -7.44
C PHE A 157 -2.99 -15.87 -8.49
N GLY A 158 -2.63 -15.72 -9.76
CA GLY A 158 -3.54 -15.24 -10.82
C GLY A 158 -4.67 -16.21 -11.18
N ASP A 159 -4.54 -17.48 -10.80
CA ASP A 159 -5.60 -18.48 -10.93
C ASP A 159 -6.83 -18.10 -10.08
N ARG A 160 -6.61 -17.48 -8.92
CA ARG A 160 -7.63 -17.05 -7.95
C ARG A 160 -7.88 -15.54 -7.95
N VAL A 161 -6.82 -14.73 -7.97
CA VAL A 161 -6.91 -13.26 -7.89
C VAL A 161 -7.27 -12.64 -9.24
N LYS A 162 -8.36 -11.87 -9.27
CA LYS A 162 -8.91 -11.24 -10.50
C LYS A 162 -8.67 -9.74 -10.60
N TYR A 163 -8.45 -9.07 -9.48
CA TYR A 163 -8.24 -7.63 -9.44
C TYR A 163 -6.84 -7.31 -8.93
N TRP A 164 -6.12 -6.53 -9.72
CA TRP A 164 -4.75 -6.16 -9.46
C TRP A 164 -4.61 -4.62 -9.48
N ALA A 165 -3.80 -4.10 -8.56
CA ALA A 165 -3.12 -2.81 -8.72
C ALA A 165 -1.61 -3.09 -8.76
N THR A 166 -0.90 -2.36 -9.61
CA THR A 166 0.55 -2.54 -9.76
C THR A 166 1.30 -1.81 -8.65
N ILE A 167 1.22 -0.48 -8.64
CA ILE A 167 1.91 0.38 -7.69
C ILE A 167 0.86 1.25 -6.98
N ASN A 168 0.91 1.27 -5.64
CA ASN A 168 0.12 2.18 -4.82
C ASN A 168 0.67 3.60 -4.91
N GLU A 169 -0.21 4.61 -5.03
CA GLU A 169 0.08 6.04 -4.84
C GLU A 169 1.50 6.50 -5.24
N PRO A 170 1.93 6.28 -6.51
CA PRO A 170 3.31 6.55 -6.91
C PRO A 170 3.70 8.02 -6.73
N ASN A 171 2.76 8.95 -6.93
CA ASN A 171 2.99 10.38 -6.73
C ASN A 171 3.29 10.73 -5.27
N MET A 172 2.55 10.12 -4.33
CA MET A 172 2.76 10.35 -2.90
C MET A 172 4.12 9.79 -2.48
N PHE A 173 4.45 8.58 -2.94
CA PHE A 173 5.74 7.96 -2.64
C PHE A 173 6.91 8.77 -3.20
N ALA A 174 6.85 9.22 -4.45
CA ALA A 174 7.90 10.05 -5.02
C ALA A 174 8.10 11.36 -4.24
N GLU A 175 7.01 12.00 -3.80
CA GLU A 175 7.08 13.19 -2.95
C GLU A 175 7.71 12.88 -1.58
N MET A 176 7.19 11.88 -0.88
CA MET A 176 7.63 11.58 0.49
C MET A 176 9.05 11.01 0.55
N SER A 177 9.46 10.20 -0.43
CA SER A 177 10.75 9.51 -0.45
C SER A 177 11.89 10.33 -1.07
N TYR A 178 11.60 11.16 -2.09
CA TYR A 178 12.63 11.84 -2.89
C TYR A 178 12.49 13.37 -2.96
N LEU A 179 11.37 13.95 -2.51
CA LEU A 179 11.21 15.41 -2.39
C LEU A 179 11.40 15.87 -0.94
N ARG A 180 10.65 15.26 -0.02
CA ARG A 180 10.64 15.62 1.41
C ARG A 180 11.56 14.75 2.27
N GLY A 181 11.91 13.56 1.78
CA GLY A 181 12.75 12.60 2.50
C GLY A 181 12.15 12.09 3.83
N THR A 182 10.83 12.11 3.97
CA THR A 182 10.13 11.62 5.17
C THR A 182 9.88 10.13 5.12
N TYR A 183 9.91 9.51 3.94
CA TYR A 183 9.85 8.06 3.73
C TYR A 183 11.22 7.54 3.27
N PRO A 184 11.55 6.26 3.52
CA PRO A 184 12.73 5.63 2.92
C PRO A 184 12.75 5.80 1.39
N PRO A 185 13.91 6.03 0.76
CA PRO A 185 15.26 6.06 1.36
C PRO A 185 15.63 7.38 2.06
N GLY A 186 14.71 8.34 2.16
CA GLY A 186 14.94 9.58 2.90
C GLY A 186 15.78 10.60 2.13
N HIS A 187 15.62 10.65 0.80
CA HIS A 187 16.35 11.59 -0.05
C HIS A 187 15.62 12.92 -0.13
N CYS A 188 16.36 14.02 0.05
CA CYS A 188 15.86 15.38 -0.16
C CYS A 188 16.98 16.42 -0.23
N SER A 189 16.68 17.59 -0.79
CA SER A 189 17.53 18.77 -0.78
C SER A 189 16.75 20.02 -0.38
N LEU A 190 17.47 21.07 0.03
CA LEU A 190 16.86 22.36 0.30
C LEU A 190 16.16 22.90 -0.96
N PRO A 191 15.04 23.64 -0.82
CA PRO A 191 14.38 24.05 0.42
C PRO A 191 13.37 23.02 0.98
N PHE A 192 13.21 21.85 0.35
CA PHE A 192 12.13 20.91 0.66
C PHE A 192 12.41 20.05 1.90
N GLY A 193 13.68 19.80 2.20
CA GLY A 193 14.13 19.16 3.43
C GLY A 193 15.63 19.32 3.64
N ASN A 194 16.15 18.73 4.72
CA ASN A 194 17.56 18.82 5.13
C ASN A 194 18.19 17.43 5.28
N CYS A 195 18.08 16.62 4.22
CA CYS A 195 18.65 15.27 4.17
C CYS A 195 20.14 15.34 3.81
N SER A 196 20.88 14.28 4.16
CA SER A 196 22.31 14.18 3.84
C SER A 196 22.59 13.92 2.35
N VAL A 197 21.61 13.37 1.64
CA VAL A 197 21.68 12.97 0.24
C VAL A 197 20.36 13.25 -0.47
N GLY A 198 20.41 13.41 -1.79
CA GLY A 198 19.25 13.55 -2.65
C GLY A 198 19.27 14.81 -3.51
N ASN A 199 18.42 14.83 -4.52
CA ASN A 199 18.13 15.99 -5.35
C ASN A 199 16.62 16.11 -5.59
N SER A 200 15.97 16.98 -4.82
CA SER A 200 14.52 17.18 -4.83
C SER A 200 13.98 17.72 -6.18
N ASP A 201 14.83 18.29 -7.04
CA ASP A 201 14.39 18.80 -8.35
C ASP A 201 14.32 17.68 -9.41
N LEU A 202 15.08 16.59 -9.24
CA LEU A 202 15.24 15.54 -10.26
C LEU A 202 14.75 14.16 -9.80
N GLU A 203 15.11 13.74 -8.59
CA GLU A 203 14.87 12.38 -8.12
C GLU A 203 13.38 11.98 -8.09
N PRO A 204 12.43 12.85 -7.67
CA PRO A 204 11.01 12.53 -7.76
C PRO A 204 10.57 12.23 -9.20
N LEU A 205 11.11 12.95 -10.18
CA LEU A 205 10.78 12.75 -11.60
C LEU A 205 11.36 11.43 -12.13
N ILE A 206 12.60 11.11 -11.75
CA ILE A 206 13.25 9.84 -12.12
C ILE A 206 12.49 8.66 -11.52
N ALA A 207 12.18 8.71 -10.23
CA ALA A 207 11.42 7.67 -9.53
C ALA A 207 10.04 7.48 -10.16
N MET A 208 9.30 8.56 -10.41
CA MET A 208 8.01 8.52 -11.09
C MET A 208 8.11 7.92 -12.49
N HIS A 209 9.12 8.31 -13.27
CA HIS A 209 9.34 7.78 -14.61
C HIS A 209 9.54 6.26 -14.58
N ASN A 210 10.43 5.78 -13.71
CA ASN A 210 10.68 4.34 -13.56
C ASN A 210 9.44 3.60 -13.06
N MET A 211 8.69 4.12 -12.08
CA MET A 211 7.42 3.53 -11.63
C MET A 211 6.39 3.42 -12.76
N LEU A 212 6.24 4.45 -13.60
CA LEU A 212 5.31 4.43 -14.74
C LEU A 212 5.72 3.41 -15.82
N LEU A 213 7.02 3.29 -16.11
CA LEU A 213 7.51 2.27 -17.04
C LEU A 213 7.35 0.86 -16.47
N SER A 214 7.72 0.64 -15.21
CA SER A 214 7.48 -0.61 -14.47
C SER A 214 6.00 -1.03 -14.53
N HIS A 215 5.09 -0.08 -14.29
CA HIS A 215 3.65 -0.28 -14.44
C HIS A 215 3.29 -0.75 -15.85
N ALA A 216 3.71 -0.01 -16.87
CA ALA A 216 3.37 -0.30 -18.26
C ALA A 216 3.86 -1.69 -18.69
N MET A 217 5.09 -2.05 -18.32
CA MET A 217 5.69 -3.34 -18.63
C MET A 217 4.96 -4.50 -17.92
N ALA A 218 4.61 -4.35 -16.64
CA ALA A 218 3.86 -5.37 -15.92
C ALA A 218 2.43 -5.54 -16.45
N VAL A 219 1.78 -4.45 -16.86
CA VAL A 219 0.45 -4.47 -17.52
C VAL A 219 0.52 -5.21 -18.86
N ASP A 220 1.54 -4.94 -19.66
CA ASP A 220 1.77 -5.59 -20.95
C ASP A 220 1.98 -7.10 -20.77
N LEU A 221 2.88 -7.49 -19.85
CA LEU A 221 3.09 -8.88 -19.43
C LEU A 221 1.77 -9.56 -19.03
N TYR A 222 1.00 -8.93 -18.13
CA TYR A 222 -0.28 -9.46 -17.67
C TYR A 222 -1.27 -9.67 -18.82
N ARG A 223 -1.39 -8.70 -19.72
CA ARG A 223 -2.32 -8.76 -20.86
C ARG A 223 -1.94 -9.84 -21.86
N LYS A 224 -0.65 -10.01 -22.13
CA LYS A 224 -0.15 -10.99 -23.11
C LYS A 224 -0.23 -12.43 -22.61
N HIS A 225 0.07 -12.65 -21.32
CA HIS A 225 0.31 -14.02 -20.82
C HIS A 225 -0.69 -14.49 -19.76
N PHE A 226 -1.41 -13.60 -19.08
CA PHE A 226 -2.22 -13.96 -17.90
C PHE A 226 -3.70 -13.57 -18.01
N LYS A 227 -4.05 -12.58 -18.86
CA LYS A 227 -5.45 -12.16 -19.09
C LYS A 227 -6.28 -13.19 -19.88
N MET A 228 -5.65 -14.23 -20.42
CA MET A 228 -6.29 -15.31 -21.19
C MET A 228 -6.93 -16.43 -20.32
N ILE A 229 -7.19 -16.17 -19.02
CA ILE A 229 -7.97 -17.09 -18.16
C ILE A 229 -9.36 -16.49 -17.91
N LYS A 230 -10.25 -16.72 -18.91
CA LYS A 230 -11.72 -16.53 -18.98
C LYS A 230 -12.29 -15.11 -18.75
N MET A 231 -13.21 -14.75 -19.67
CA MET A 231 -14.03 -13.53 -19.69
C MET A 231 -14.78 -13.28 -18.35
N VAL A 232 -14.15 -12.54 -17.45
CA VAL A 232 -14.80 -11.59 -16.54
C VAL A 232 -13.92 -10.35 -16.59
N THR A 233 -14.51 -9.19 -16.81
CA THR A 233 -13.81 -7.91 -17.02
C THR A 233 -13.10 -7.42 -15.75
N GLY A 234 -11.96 -8.02 -15.42
CA GLY A 234 -11.04 -7.51 -14.40
C GLY A 234 -10.38 -6.23 -14.90
N LYS A 235 -10.65 -5.10 -14.23
CA LYS A 235 -10.01 -3.81 -14.50
C LYS A 235 -8.73 -3.72 -13.68
N LEU A 236 -7.58 -3.84 -14.34
CA LEU A 236 -6.28 -3.42 -13.80
C LEU A 236 -6.25 -1.88 -13.79
N ARG A 237 -6.05 -1.26 -12.62
CA ARG A 237 -5.96 0.20 -12.46
C ARG A 237 -4.67 0.55 -11.70
N ILE A 238 -4.03 1.66 -12.06
CA ILE A 238 -3.10 2.35 -11.16
C ILE A 238 -3.89 2.74 -9.90
N GLY A 239 -3.30 2.54 -8.72
CA GLY A 239 -3.87 3.07 -7.46
C GLY A 239 -4.11 4.57 -7.62
N ARG A 240 -5.34 5.01 -7.35
CA ARG A 240 -5.88 6.36 -7.59
C ARG A 240 -4.80 7.46 -7.41
N LEU A 241 -4.54 8.28 -8.44
CA LEU A 241 -3.91 9.59 -8.27
C LEU A 241 -4.83 10.38 -7.31
N LEU A 242 -4.34 10.73 -6.13
CA LEU A 242 -5.06 11.68 -5.28
C LEU A 242 -5.05 13.03 -6.00
N SER A 243 -6.18 13.37 -6.63
CA SER A 243 -6.53 14.76 -6.92
C SER A 243 -6.72 15.45 -5.58
N THR A 244 -5.86 16.42 -5.26
CA THR A 244 -6.13 17.39 -4.21
C THR A 244 -7.48 18.06 -4.53
N TRP A 245 -8.49 17.79 -3.70
CA TRP A 245 -9.78 18.45 -3.77
C TRP A 245 -9.58 19.91 -3.36
N ALA A 246 -9.61 20.81 -4.32
CA ALA A 246 -9.96 22.20 -4.13
C ALA A 246 -11.41 22.38 -4.58
N GLY A 247 -12.26 22.92 -3.71
CA GLY A 247 -13.61 23.36 -4.04
C GLY A 247 -14.70 22.77 -3.15
N CYS A 248 -15.50 23.66 -2.58
CA CYS A 248 -16.73 23.41 -1.84
C CYS A 248 -17.74 22.52 -2.58
#